data_AF-A0AAV0UPJ5-F1
#
_entry.id   AF-A0AAV0UPJ5-F1
#
_cell.length_a   1.000
_cell.length_b   1.000
_cell.length_c   1.000
_cell.angle_alpha   90.00
_cell.angle_beta   90.00
_cell.angle_gamma   90.00
#
_symmetry.space_group_name_H-M   'P 1'
#
loop_
_entity.id
_entity.type
_entity.pdbx_description
1 polymer ?
#
loop_
_entity_poly.entity_id
_entity_poly.type
_entity_poly.pdbx_seq_one_letter_code
_entity_poly.pdbx_strand_id
1 'polypeptide(L)'
;MAASAADELQLKFLFANQDGVHLQLGFPKTATVAQVKTQLMRSWPQNVPPADEAKAVRLICMGRGILQDAHTVGAAVPTFDTHPTPVNVSVNHSVQPPAREAARSHAAGKSVESTGCGCIVC
;
A
#
# COMPACT_ATOMS: atom_id res chain seq x y z
N MET A 1 -26.22 -9.12 15.12
CA MET A 1 -25.12 -9.63 15.96
C MET A 1 -24.17 -8.47 16.16
N ALA A 2 -24.31 -7.75 17.27
CA ALA A 2 -23.55 -6.54 17.55
C ALA A 2 -22.18 -6.97 18.09
N ALA A 3 -21.11 -6.73 17.32
CA ALA A 3 -19.76 -6.84 17.84
C ALA A 3 -19.62 -5.78 18.94
N SER A 4 -19.34 -6.21 20.17
CA SER A 4 -19.11 -5.30 21.28
C SER A 4 -17.95 -4.37 20.91
N ALA A 5 -18.10 -3.06 21.16
CA ALA A 5 -17.12 -2.03 20.81
C ALA A 5 -15.68 -2.31 21.33
N ALA A 6 -15.52 -3.20 22.31
CA ALA A 6 -14.22 -3.65 22.81
C ALA A 6 -13.44 -4.58 21.84
N ASP A 7 -14.12 -5.23 20.90
CA ASP A 7 -13.48 -6.10 19.89
C ASP A 7 -13.21 -5.36 18.57
N GLU A 8 -13.66 -4.11 18.45
CA GLU A 8 -13.48 -3.33 17.22
C GLU A 8 -12.24 -2.44 17.31
N LEU A 9 -11.46 -2.44 16.22
CA LEU A 9 -10.30 -1.61 16.00
C LEU A 9 -10.65 -0.55 14.96
N GLN A 10 -10.41 0.71 15.30
CA GLN A 10 -10.50 1.79 14.33
C GLN A 10 -9.16 1.94 13.61
N LEU A 11 -9.18 1.84 12.28
CA LEU A 11 -8.02 2.06 11.43
C LEU A 11 -8.20 3.35 10.65
N LYS A 12 -7.15 4.18 10.67
CA LYS A 12 -7.05 5.40 9.85
C LYS A 12 -6.09 5.12 8.70
N PHE A 13 -6.64 4.94 7.51
CA PHE A 13 -5.90 4.74 6.27
C PHE A 13 -5.37 6.08 5.76
N LEU A 14 -4.05 6.17 5.61
CA LEU A 14 -3.33 7.33 5.08
C LEU A 14 -2.82 6.97 3.69
N PHE A 15 -3.28 7.65 2.65
CA PHE A 15 -2.87 7.33 1.29
C PHE A 15 -1.53 8.00 0.97
N ALA A 16 -0.54 7.19 0.59
CA ALA A 16 0.78 7.70 0.22
C ALA A 16 0.66 8.66 -0.97
N ASN A 17 1.43 9.75 -0.94
CA ASN A 17 1.45 10.81 -1.96
C ASN A 17 0.14 11.60 -2.12
N GLN A 18 -0.81 11.46 -1.19
CA GLN A 18 -2.08 12.20 -1.20
C GLN A 18 -2.27 12.91 0.13
N ASP A 19 -1.73 14.13 0.22
CA ASP A 19 -1.75 14.90 1.44
C ASP A 19 -3.19 15.26 1.87
N GLY A 20 -3.47 15.12 3.17
CA GLY A 20 -4.80 15.36 3.75
C GLY A 20 -5.86 14.28 3.48
N VAL A 21 -5.69 13.37 2.52
CA VAL A 21 -6.69 12.32 2.23
C VAL A 21 -6.52 11.13 3.17
N HIS A 22 -7.51 10.91 4.02
CA HIS A 22 -7.57 9.74 4.90
C HIS A 22 -8.97 9.13 4.94
N LEU A 23 -9.02 7.83 5.20
CA LEU A 23 -10.26 7.09 5.42
C LEU A 23 -10.21 6.42 6.78
N GLN A 24 -11.29 6.49 7.55
CA GLN A 24 -11.39 5.80 8.83
C GLN A 24 -12.46 4.71 8.75
N LEU A 25 -12.09 3.48 9.08
CA LEU A 25 -13.02 2.34 9.12
C LEU A 25 -12.79 1.52 10.39
N GLY A 26 -13.87 0.94 10.92
CA GLY A 26 -13.84 -0.01 12.04
C GLY A 26 -13.81 -1.45 11.54
N PHE A 27 -13.00 -2.29 12.19
CA PHE A 27 -12.90 -3.72 11.92
C PHE A 27 -12.82 -4.52 13.21
N PRO A 28 -13.45 -5.71 13.29
CA PRO A 28 -13.23 -6.60 14.43
C PRO A 28 -11.77 -7.07 14.44
N LYS A 29 -11.20 -7.29 15.63
CA LYS A 29 -9.81 -7.76 15.82
C LYS A 29 -9.53 -9.08 15.13
N THR A 30 -10.57 -9.89 14.96
CA THR A 30 -10.58 -11.19 14.29
C THR A 30 -10.62 -11.09 12.76
N ALA A 31 -10.95 -9.92 12.19
CA ALA A 31 -10.91 -9.72 10.74
C ALA A 31 -9.49 -9.94 10.22
N THR A 32 -9.38 -10.48 9.01
CA THR A 32 -8.08 -10.62 8.33
C THR A 32 -7.74 -9.35 7.55
N VAL A 33 -6.45 -9.12 7.32
CA VAL A 33 -5.95 -8.03 6.49
C VAL A 33 -6.54 -8.10 5.07
N ALA A 34 -6.78 -9.31 4.53
CA ALA A 34 -7.47 -9.49 3.26
C ALA A 34 -8.89 -8.87 3.26
N GLN A 35 -9.66 -9.11 4.32
CA GLN A 35 -11.00 -8.51 4.46
C GLN A 35 -10.94 -6.99 4.58
N VAL A 36 -9.93 -6.47 5.31
CA VAL A 36 -9.68 -5.03 5.40
C VAL A 36 -9.43 -4.43 4.02
N LYS A 37 -8.59 -5.05 3.19
CA LYS A 37 -8.33 -4.59 1.82
C LYS A 37 -9.60 -4.60 0.97
N THR A 38 -10.39 -5.66 1.02
CA THR A 38 -11.67 -5.73 0.29
C THR A 38 -12.61 -4.60 0.70
N GLN A 39 -12.72 -4.32 2.00
CA GLN A 39 -13.57 -3.24 2.48
C GLN A 39 -13.03 -1.86 2.11
N LEU A 40 -11.71 -1.66 2.20
CA LEU A 40 -11.03 -0.43 1.79
C LEU A 40 -11.30 -0.14 0.30
N MET A 41 -11.23 -1.14 -0.58
CA MET A 41 -11.53 -0.99 -2.00
C MET A 41 -13.00 -0.60 -2.27
N ARG A 42 -13.95 -1.02 -1.43
CA ARG A 42 -15.36 -0.64 -1.56
C ARG A 42 -15.64 0.80 -1.12
N SER A 43 -14.88 1.28 -0.16
CA SER A 43 -15.00 2.65 0.40
C SER A 43 -13.88 3.57 -0.10
N TRP A 44 -13.34 3.28 -1.28
CA TRP A 44 -12.18 3.99 -1.82
C TRP A 44 -12.50 5.48 -2.05
N PRO A 45 -11.64 6.41 -1.63
CA PRO A 45 -11.86 7.84 -1.83
C PRO A 45 -11.75 8.22 -3.31
N GLN A 46 -12.65 9.10 -3.80
CA GLN A 46 -12.70 9.52 -5.20
C GLN A 46 -11.46 10.29 -5.67
N ASN A 47 -10.73 10.91 -4.73
CA ASN A 47 -9.55 11.73 -5.01
C ASN A 47 -8.26 10.92 -5.13
N VAL A 48 -8.31 9.60 -4.91
CA VAL A 48 -7.13 8.72 -5.01
C VAL A 48 -7.34 7.76 -6.17
N PRO A 49 -6.38 7.62 -7.10
CA PRO A 49 -6.44 6.61 -8.15
C PRO A 49 -6.73 5.23 -7.55
N PRO A 50 -7.81 4.54 -7.98
CA PRO A 50 -8.13 3.23 -7.47
C PRO A 50 -7.07 2.21 -7.88
N ALA A 51 -6.88 1.19 -7.06
CA ALA A 51 -6.08 0.03 -7.44
C ALA A 51 -6.91 -0.92 -8.31
N ASP A 52 -6.33 -1.45 -9.39
CA ASP A 52 -6.98 -2.46 -10.23
C ASP A 52 -7.26 -3.76 -9.46
N GLU A 53 -6.35 -4.14 -8.54
CA GLU A 53 -6.44 -5.36 -7.76
C GLU A 53 -6.06 -5.16 -6.28
N ALA A 54 -6.66 -5.94 -5.38
CA ALA A 54 -6.31 -5.95 -3.96
C ALA A 54 -4.83 -6.28 -3.69
N LYS A 55 -4.19 -7.02 -4.61
CA LYS A 55 -2.76 -7.36 -4.54
C LYS A 55 -1.84 -6.15 -4.76
N ALA A 56 -2.31 -5.14 -5.50
CA ALA A 56 -1.59 -3.89 -5.70
C ALA A 56 -1.63 -3.01 -4.44
N VAL A 57 -2.58 -3.23 -3.52
CA VAL A 57 -2.71 -2.48 -2.28
C VAL A 57 -1.82 -3.08 -1.19
N ARG A 58 -0.86 -2.28 -0.71
CA ARG A 58 0.00 -2.60 0.43
C ARG A 58 -0.43 -1.76 1.63
N LEU A 59 -0.83 -2.43 2.69
CA LEU A 59 -1.11 -1.81 3.98
C LEU A 59 0.18 -1.86 4.82
N ILE A 60 0.60 -0.72 5.33
CA ILE A 60 1.87 -0.55 6.05
C ILE A 60 1.56 0.07 7.41
N CYS A 61 1.83 -0.68 8.47
CA CYS A 61 1.72 -0.17 9.84
C CYS A 61 3.12 0.21 10.34
N MET A 62 3.24 1.41 10.91
CA MET A 62 4.50 1.87 11.50
C MET A 62 4.95 0.89 12.59
N GLY A 63 6.22 0.47 12.55
CA GLY A 63 6.79 -0.50 13.49
C GLY A 63 6.50 -1.99 13.19
N ARG A 64 5.61 -2.30 12.23
CA ARG A 64 5.28 -3.67 11.80
C ARG A 64 5.61 -3.94 10.33
N GLY A 65 5.77 -2.88 9.52
CA GLY A 65 6.03 -2.99 8.09
C GLY A 65 4.76 -3.32 7.30
N ILE A 66 4.91 -4.05 6.20
CA ILE A 66 3.81 -4.45 5.31
C ILE A 66 2.98 -5.55 5.98
N LEU A 67 1.68 -5.32 6.12
CA LEU A 67 0.73 -6.26 6.70
C LEU A 67 0.45 -7.42 5.73
N GLN A 68 0.52 -8.65 6.24
CA GLN A 68 0.26 -9.88 5.49
C GLN A 68 -1.23 -10.20 5.48
N ASP A 69 -1.77 -10.61 4.33
CA ASP A 69 -3.21 -10.84 4.12
C ASP A 69 -3.82 -11.91 5.05
N ALA A 70 -3.03 -12.92 5.42
CA ALA A 70 -3.45 -14.01 6.29
C ALA A 70 -3.51 -13.62 7.78
N HIS A 71 -2.88 -12.51 8.17
CA HIS A 71 -2.87 -12.09 9.57
C HIS A 71 -4.19 -11.42 9.95
N THR A 72 -4.59 -11.59 11.20
CA THR A 72 -5.70 -10.84 11.78
C THR A 72 -5.25 -9.42 12.10
N VAL A 73 -6.18 -8.47 12.00
CA VAL A 73 -5.90 -7.05 12.27
C VAL A 73 -5.37 -6.86 13.68
N GLY A 74 -5.95 -7.52 14.67
CA GLY A 74 -5.51 -7.40 16.08
C GLY A 74 -4.07 -7.88 16.34
N ALA A 75 -3.56 -8.81 15.52
CA ALA A 75 -2.16 -9.24 15.61
C ALA A 75 -1.22 -8.41 14.72
N ALA A 76 -1.76 -7.86 13.62
CA ALA A 76 -1.01 -7.16 12.59
C ALA A 76 -0.71 -5.69 12.95
N VAL A 77 -1.58 -5.05 13.72
CA VAL A 77 -1.45 -3.64 14.12
C VAL A 77 -1.52 -3.48 15.64
N PRO A 78 -0.88 -2.46 16.22
CA PRO A 78 -1.09 -2.10 17.62
C PRO A 78 -2.56 -1.83 17.89
N THR A 79 -3.08 -2.32 19.02
CA THR A 79 -4.46 -2.10 19.43
C THR A 79 -4.53 -0.88 20.33
N PHE A 80 -5.33 0.11 19.93
CA PHE A 80 -5.62 1.29 20.74
C PHE A 80 -7.13 1.49 20.86
N ASP A 81 -7.58 1.76 22.08
CA ASP A 81 -8.98 2.04 22.42
C ASP A 81 -9.29 3.55 22.42
N THR A 82 -8.26 4.39 22.53
CA THR A 82 -8.40 5.85 22.63
C THR A 82 -8.28 6.58 21.30
N HIS A 83 -7.68 5.97 20.28
CA HIS A 83 -7.45 6.62 18.99
C HIS A 83 -7.36 5.61 17.83
N PRO A 84 -7.77 6.00 16.60
CA PRO A 84 -7.61 5.17 15.42
C PRO A 84 -6.13 4.88 15.13
N THR A 85 -5.83 3.63 14.78
CA THR A 85 -4.47 3.20 14.44
C THR A 85 -4.13 3.67 13.02
N PRO A 86 -3.06 4.46 12.81
CA PRO A 86 -2.68 4.92 11.48
C PRO A 86 -2.05 3.79 10.67
N VAL A 87 -2.57 3.56 9.47
CA VAL A 87 -2.07 2.58 8.50
C VAL A 87 -1.82 3.29 7.18
N ASN A 88 -0.59 3.25 6.70
CA ASN A 88 -0.24 3.81 5.40
C ASN A 88 -0.70 2.85 4.29
N VAL A 89 -1.33 3.41 3.27
CA VAL A 89 -1.81 2.72 2.08
C VAL A 89 -0.91 3.13 0.91
N SER A 90 -0.22 2.14 0.35
CA SER A 90 0.53 2.30 -0.89
C SER A 90 -0.13 1.46 -1.97
N VAL A 91 -0.38 2.08 -3.12
CA VAL A 91 -0.87 1.38 -4.30
C VAL A 91 0.31 1.22 -5.26
N ASN A 92 0.68 -0.03 -5.51
CA ASN A 92 1.65 -0.36 -6.53
C ASN A 92 0.93 -0.45 -7.88
N HIS A 93 0.82 0.68 -8.57
CA HIS A 93 0.50 0.65 -9.99
C HIS A 93 1.71 0.04 -10.68
N SER A 94 1.62 -1.22 -11.09
CA SER A 94 2.56 -1.75 -12.07
C SER A 94 2.39 -0.89 -13.32
N VAL A 95 3.26 0.11 -13.45
CA VAL A 95 3.43 0.88 -14.67
C VAL A 95 3.67 -0.17 -15.75
N GLN A 96 2.67 -0.41 -16.61
CA GLN A 96 2.98 -1.08 -17.87
C GLN A 96 4.15 -0.28 -18.45
N PRO A 97 5.31 -0.90 -18.74
CA PRO A 97 6.32 -0.18 -19.49
C PRO A 97 5.61 0.32 -20.76
N PRO A 98 5.76 1.60 -21.15
CA PRO A 98 5.16 2.08 -22.39
C PRO A 98 5.58 1.08 -23.46
N ALA A 99 4.60 0.50 -24.15
CA ALA A 99 4.85 -0.43 -25.22
C ALA A 99 5.88 0.22 -26.14
N ARG A 100 7.11 -0.31 -26.13
CA ARG A 100 8.14 0.11 -27.07
C ARG A 100 7.56 -0.18 -28.44
N GLU A 101 7.04 0.85 -29.10
CA GLU A 101 6.77 0.83 -30.52
C GLU A 101 8.04 0.33 -31.18
N ALA A 102 7.95 -0.88 -31.74
CA ALA A 102 8.97 -1.46 -32.57
C ALA A 102 8.99 -0.69 -33.91
N ALA A 103 9.47 0.55 -33.88
CA ALA A 103 9.87 1.25 -35.08
C ALA A 103 11.29 0.78 -35.45
N ARG A 104 11.34 -0.21 -36.34
CA ARG A 104 12.54 -0.58 -37.09
C ARG A 104 13.12 0.67 -37.77
N SER A 105 14.40 0.96 -37.55
CA SER A 105 15.41 0.99 -38.63
C SER A 105 16.78 1.50 -38.15
N HIS A 106 17.78 0.64 -38.34
CA HIS A 106 19.15 0.91 -38.79
C HIS A 106 19.81 2.27 -38.47
N ALA A 107 20.86 2.25 -37.65
CA ALA A 107 22.18 2.77 -38.01
C ALA A 107 23.24 2.35 -36.99
N ALA A 108 24.45 2.11 -37.51
CA ALA A 108 25.64 1.61 -36.84
C ALA A 108 26.20 2.52 -35.73
N GLY A 109 26.97 1.94 -34.80
CA GLY A 109 28.06 2.67 -34.17
C GLY A 109 28.37 2.36 -32.71
N LYS A 110 29.33 1.45 -32.52
CA LYS A 110 30.37 1.41 -31.47
C LYS A 110 29.99 1.18 -29.99
N SER A 111 30.51 0.05 -29.52
CA SER A 111 30.89 -0.28 -28.14
C SER A 111 31.56 0.88 -27.40
N VAL A 112 31.14 1.14 -26.16
CA VAL A 112 32.05 1.59 -25.11
C VAL A 112 31.64 1.00 -23.76
N GLU A 113 32.70 0.67 -23.05
CA GLU A 113 32.85 -0.19 -21.90
C GLU A 113 32.57 0.55 -20.58
N SER A 114 32.18 -0.26 -19.58
CA SER A 114 32.20 -0.07 -18.14
C SER A 114 33.15 1.02 -17.59
N THR A 115 32.65 1.88 -16.70
CA THR A 115 33.28 2.48 -15.48
C THR A 115 32.32 3.58 -14.97
N GLY A 116 32.03 3.80 -13.68
CA GLY A 116 32.62 3.31 -12.46
C GLY A 116 31.72 3.61 -11.25
N CYS A 117 31.91 2.80 -10.22
CA CYS A 117 31.42 3.01 -8.87
C CYS A 117 32.43 3.92 -8.15
N GLY A 118 31.97 4.97 -7.47
CA GLY A 118 32.85 5.90 -6.77
C GLY A 118 32.09 6.74 -5.76
N CYS A 119 31.95 6.25 -4.55
CA CYS A 119 31.61 7.05 -3.38
C CYS A 119 32.77 6.98 -2.37
N ILE A 120 33.47 8.11 -2.20
CA ILE A 120 34.35 8.39 -1.06
C ILE A 120 33.50 9.15 -0.03
N VAL A 121 33.53 8.68 1.22
CA VAL A 121 33.03 9.39 2.40
C VAL A 121 34.19 10.19 2.97
N CYS A 122 33.99 11.49 3.15
CA CYS A 122 34.84 12.34 4.00
C CYS A 122 34.24 12.38 5.42
#